data_AF-A0A7D5M7N4-F1
#
_entry.id   AF-A0A7D5M7N4-F1
#
_cell.length_a   1.000
_cell.length_b   1.000
_cell.length_c   1.000
_cell.angle_alpha   90.00
_cell.angle_beta   90.00
_cell.angle_gamma   90.00
#
_symmetry.space_group_name_H-M   'P 1'
#
loop_
_entity.id
_entity.type
_entity.pdbx_description
1 polymer ?
#
loop_
_entity_poly.entity_id
_entity_poly.type
_entity_poly.pdbx_seq_one_letter_code
_entity_poly.pdbx_strand_id
1 'polypeptide(L)'
;MSADEFNLGPFGKDERSDPNRKWFRKLAKGNGIPTSEDGDYAETFDKPIIEEQQGVAEIGQLGGKSTSNKNGTIVKKTLFAVCDCCYDPLDGPPAICPLDRKKVHSKCMIRMEQQPMCRDCLRRIRPLSKSSYKIMMLILMLCRLKDRRAIQDFTSMLRDDIILSFTSLLESGYAARRGSSNVFDITEKGVNIMLAYETIYGVEKDVIALESQLREYIGVL
;
A
#
# COMPACT_ATOMS: atom_id res chain seq x y z
N MET A 1 10.95 10.29 -39.36
CA MET A 1 12.19 9.50 -39.54
C MET A 1 13.20 10.13 -38.60
N SER A 2 13.70 9.56 -37.52
CA SER A 2 13.67 8.27 -36.79
C SER A 2 13.92 8.67 -35.31
N ALA A 3 13.21 8.20 -34.28
CA ALA A 3 13.18 6.85 -33.71
C ALA A 3 14.58 6.29 -33.44
N ASP A 4 15.17 6.68 -32.30
CA ASP A 4 16.27 5.95 -31.67
C ASP A 4 15.85 5.49 -30.29
N GLU A 5 16.18 4.22 -30.07
CA GLU A 5 15.62 3.28 -29.13
C GLU A 5 16.25 3.42 -27.74
N PHE A 6 15.43 3.64 -26.71
CA PHE A 6 15.83 3.31 -25.34
C PHE A 6 15.22 1.96 -24.95
N ASN A 7 16.09 0.96 -25.07
CA ASN A 7 15.88 -0.43 -24.73
C ASN A 7 15.90 -0.59 -23.20
N LEU A 8 14.73 -0.63 -22.56
CA LEU A 8 14.58 -1.04 -21.17
C LEU A 8 14.24 -2.54 -21.13
N GLY A 9 15.26 -3.35 -20.81
CA GLY A 9 15.13 -4.77 -20.56
C GLY A 9 14.19 -5.11 -19.39
N PRO A 10 13.81 -6.39 -19.26
CA PRO A 10 12.64 -6.80 -18.49
C PRO A 10 12.92 -6.73 -17.00
N PHE A 11 12.13 -5.93 -16.27
CA PHE A 11 11.99 -6.09 -14.84
C PHE A 11 11.42 -7.48 -14.57
N GLY A 12 12.25 -8.32 -13.95
CA GLY A 12 11.91 -9.66 -13.50
C GLY A 12 10.65 -9.62 -12.66
N LYS A 13 9.61 -10.30 -13.13
CA LYS A 13 8.46 -10.67 -12.31
C LYS A 13 8.93 -11.73 -11.33
N ASP A 14 9.27 -11.34 -10.11
CA ASP A 14 9.32 -12.27 -9.00
C ASP A 14 7.89 -12.77 -8.71
N GLU A 15 7.51 -13.88 -9.35
CA GLU A 15 6.25 -14.61 -9.13
C GLU A 15 6.17 -15.32 -7.75
N ARG A 16 6.98 -14.89 -6.77
CA ARG A 16 7.13 -15.57 -5.47
C ARG A 16 6.79 -14.68 -4.28
N SER A 17 5.70 -13.92 -4.36
CA SER A 17 5.12 -13.33 -3.14
C SER A 17 3.68 -12.86 -3.31
N ASP A 18 2.85 -13.53 -4.14
CA ASP A 18 1.41 -13.21 -4.15
C ASP A 18 0.75 -13.71 -2.84
N PRO A 19 0.34 -12.81 -1.93
CA PRO A 19 -0.32 -13.19 -0.68
C PRO A 19 -1.70 -13.85 -0.94
N ASN A 20 -2.28 -13.74 -2.15
CA ASN A 20 -3.53 -14.42 -2.51
C ASN A 20 -3.43 -15.94 -2.37
N ARG A 21 -2.27 -16.56 -2.58
CA ARG A 21 -2.15 -18.03 -2.54
C ARG A 21 -2.31 -18.64 -1.15
N LYS A 22 -2.04 -17.88 -0.07
CA LYS A 22 -2.11 -18.42 1.31
C LYS A 22 -3.54 -18.56 1.81
N TRP A 23 -4.46 -17.69 1.37
CA TRP A 23 -5.87 -17.78 1.75
C TRP A 23 -6.61 -18.89 0.98
N PHE A 24 -6.35 -19.04 -0.33
CA PHE A 24 -6.97 -20.09 -1.16
C PHE A 24 -6.67 -21.52 -0.68
N ARG A 25 -5.47 -21.80 -0.14
CA ARG A 25 -5.11 -23.14 0.35
C ARG A 25 -5.86 -23.58 1.61
N LYS A 26 -6.48 -22.66 2.35
CA LYS A 26 -7.25 -22.99 3.56
C LYS A 26 -8.69 -23.40 3.25
N LEU A 27 -9.24 -22.98 2.10
CA LEU A 27 -10.59 -23.34 1.65
C LEU A 27 -10.63 -24.63 0.80
N ALA A 28 -9.53 -25.00 0.14
CA ALA A 28 -9.48 -26.14 -0.78
C ALA A 28 -9.22 -27.52 -0.13
N LYS A 29 -9.03 -27.62 1.19
CA LYS A 29 -8.69 -28.87 1.89
C LYS A 29 -9.88 -29.77 2.27
N GLY A 30 -11.01 -29.67 1.54
CA GLY A 30 -12.23 -30.41 1.84
C GLY A 30 -12.47 -31.68 1.04
N ASN A 31 -11.86 -31.87 -0.14
CA ASN A 31 -12.27 -32.94 -1.06
C ASN A 31 -11.11 -33.89 -1.36
N GLY A 32 -11.07 -35.01 -0.62
CA GLY A 32 -10.22 -36.14 -0.94
C GLY A 32 -10.68 -36.80 -2.24
N ILE A 33 -9.73 -37.06 -3.14
CA ILE A 33 -9.94 -37.85 -4.36
C ILE A 33 -9.43 -39.27 -4.06
N PRO A 34 -10.28 -40.31 -4.09
CA PRO A 34 -9.80 -41.69 -4.10
C PRO A 34 -9.38 -42.05 -5.54
N THR A 35 -8.22 -42.70 -5.66
CA THR A 35 -7.77 -43.33 -6.90
C THR A 35 -8.03 -44.82 -6.80
N SER A 36 -8.94 -45.36 -7.63
CA SER A 36 -8.99 -46.79 -7.93
C SER A 36 -9.09 -46.98 -9.44
N GLU A 37 -8.18 -47.80 -9.95
CA GLU A 37 -8.14 -48.33 -11.31
C GLU A 37 -9.20 -49.44 -11.45
N ASP A 38 -9.62 -49.67 -12.69
CA ASP A 38 -10.52 -50.72 -13.22
C ASP A 38 -12.02 -50.40 -13.33
N GLY A 39 -12.49 -50.37 -14.59
CA GLY A 39 -13.89 -50.65 -14.95
C GLY A 39 -14.53 -49.62 -15.88
N ASP A 40 -14.65 -49.97 -17.17
CA ASP A 40 -15.52 -49.31 -18.15
C ASP A 40 -16.99 -49.34 -17.70
N TYR A 41 -17.39 -48.29 -16.97
CA TYR A 41 -18.74 -47.78 -16.96
C TYR A 41 -18.62 -46.32 -17.37
N ALA A 42 -19.30 -45.94 -18.44
CA ALA A 42 -19.52 -44.53 -18.74
C ALA A 42 -20.33 -43.93 -17.59
N GLU A 43 -19.64 -43.49 -16.54
CA GLU A 43 -20.21 -42.68 -15.48
C GLU A 43 -20.74 -41.41 -16.17
N THR A 44 -22.05 -41.40 -16.41
CA THR A 44 -22.80 -40.16 -16.54
C THR A 44 -22.64 -39.45 -15.21
N PHE A 45 -21.52 -38.75 -15.04
CA PHE A 45 -21.32 -37.84 -13.93
C PHE A 45 -22.50 -36.88 -13.95
N ASP A 46 -23.38 -37.01 -12.96
CA ASP A 46 -24.44 -36.05 -12.68
C ASP A 46 -23.77 -34.68 -12.63
N LYS A 47 -23.92 -33.90 -13.71
CA LYS A 47 -23.42 -32.53 -13.71
C LYS A 47 -24.09 -31.83 -12.55
N PRO A 48 -23.33 -31.22 -11.63
CA PRO A 48 -23.91 -30.56 -10.48
C PRO A 48 -24.92 -29.53 -11.00
N ILE A 49 -26.17 -29.65 -10.53
CA ILE A 49 -27.26 -28.75 -10.92
C ILE A 49 -26.91 -27.31 -10.50
N ILE A 50 -26.10 -27.17 -9.45
CA ILE A 50 -25.62 -25.90 -8.92
C ILE A 50 -24.10 -25.95 -8.72
N GLU A 51 -23.40 -25.00 -9.31
CA GLU A 51 -21.97 -24.75 -9.10
C GLU A 51 -21.79 -23.44 -8.33
N GLU A 52 -20.99 -23.42 -7.27
CA GLU A 52 -20.70 -22.22 -6.49
C GLU A 52 -19.26 -21.75 -6.71
N GLN A 53 -19.11 -20.49 -7.13
CA GLN A 53 -17.82 -19.85 -7.35
C GLN A 53 -17.66 -18.66 -6.41
N GLN A 54 -16.48 -18.54 -5.82
CA GLN A 54 -16.14 -17.43 -4.93
C GLN A 54 -14.89 -16.71 -5.45
N GLY A 55 -14.87 -15.39 -5.34
CA GLY A 55 -13.74 -14.58 -5.80
C GLY A 55 -13.73 -13.19 -5.20
N VAL A 56 -12.72 -12.41 -5.58
CA VAL A 56 -12.56 -11.01 -5.16
C VAL A 56 -13.11 -10.11 -6.27
N ALA A 57 -13.85 -9.08 -5.87
CA ALA A 57 -14.34 -8.08 -6.80
C ALA A 57 -13.18 -7.30 -7.44
N GLU A 58 -13.30 -6.99 -8.72
CA GLU A 58 -12.28 -6.20 -9.44
C GLU A 58 -12.16 -4.78 -8.84
N ILE A 59 -11.11 -4.07 -9.24
CA ILE A 59 -10.88 -2.68 -8.82
C ILE A 59 -12.12 -1.83 -9.13
N GLY A 60 -12.58 -1.06 -8.14
CA GLY A 60 -13.79 -0.23 -8.26
C GLY A 60 -15.14 -0.97 -8.19
N GLN A 61 -15.19 -2.31 -8.23
CA GLN A 61 -16.44 -3.06 -8.11
C GLN A 61 -16.79 -3.38 -6.65
N LEU A 62 -18.03 -3.17 -6.22
CA LEU A 62 -18.49 -3.40 -4.84
C LEU A 62 -18.71 -4.89 -4.49
N GLY A 63 -18.37 -5.81 -5.38
CA GLY A 63 -18.71 -7.23 -5.25
C GLY A 63 -20.20 -7.48 -5.41
N GLY A 64 -20.67 -8.62 -4.91
CA GLY A 64 -22.06 -9.03 -4.98
C GLY A 64 -22.24 -10.51 -5.28
N LYS A 65 -23.50 -10.92 -5.41
CA LYS A 65 -23.87 -12.28 -5.80
C LYS A 65 -24.55 -12.22 -7.15
N SER A 66 -24.09 -13.04 -8.10
CA SER A 66 -24.71 -13.19 -9.41
C SER A 66 -25.00 -14.65 -9.68
N THR A 67 -26.17 -14.93 -10.23
CA THR A 67 -26.57 -16.28 -10.65
C THR A 67 -26.66 -16.29 -12.18
N SER A 68 -26.05 -17.28 -12.82
CA SER A 68 -26.11 -17.46 -14.28
C SER A 68 -26.31 -18.93 -14.63
N ASN A 69 -27.03 -19.22 -15.71
CA ASN A 69 -27.16 -20.57 -16.24
C ASN A 69 -26.11 -20.79 -17.33
N LYS A 70 -25.26 -21.81 -17.18
CA LYS A 70 -24.28 -22.22 -18.18
C LYS A 70 -24.45 -23.71 -18.47
N ASN A 71 -24.86 -24.04 -19.69
CA ASN A 71 -25.01 -25.42 -20.17
C ASN A 71 -25.89 -26.31 -19.27
N GLY A 72 -26.97 -25.75 -18.70
CA GLY A 72 -27.88 -26.48 -17.82
C GLY A 72 -27.46 -26.50 -16.34
N THR A 73 -26.28 -25.96 -16.01
CA THR A 73 -25.80 -25.79 -14.63
C THR A 73 -26.04 -24.37 -14.16
N ILE A 74 -26.63 -24.23 -12.96
CA ILE A 74 -26.80 -22.94 -12.28
C ILE A 74 -25.48 -22.58 -11.60
N VAL A 75 -24.78 -21.58 -12.11
CA VAL A 75 -23.55 -21.06 -11.51
C VAL A 75 -23.88 -19.87 -10.62
N LYS A 76 -23.64 -20.01 -9.31
CA LYS A 76 -23.72 -18.92 -8.32
C LYS A 76 -22.32 -18.37 -8.08
N LYS A 77 -22.06 -17.12 -8.50
CA LYS A 77 -20.79 -16.44 -8.27
C LYS A 77 -20.94 -15.42 -7.15
N THR A 78 -20.11 -15.53 -6.11
CA THR A 78 -20.02 -14.57 -5.00
C THR A 78 -18.69 -13.82 -5.09
N LEU A 79 -18.75 -12.50 -5.23
CA LEU A 79 -17.60 -11.63 -5.26
C LEU A 79 -17.53 -10.82 -3.95
N PHE A 80 -16.43 -10.95 -3.24
CA PHE A 80 -16.16 -10.21 -2.01
C PHE A 80 -15.51 -8.86 -2.31
N ALA A 81 -16.01 -7.80 -1.68
CA ALA A 81 -15.43 -6.47 -1.79
C ALA A 81 -14.21 -6.35 -0.88
N VAL A 82 -13.08 -5.92 -1.45
CA VAL A 82 -11.82 -5.65 -0.72
C VAL A 82 -11.36 -4.23 -0.99
N CYS A 83 -10.56 -3.67 -0.09
CA CYS A 83 -9.96 -2.36 -0.33
C CYS A 83 -8.92 -2.44 -1.45
N ASP A 84 -9.02 -1.56 -2.45
CA ASP A 84 -8.10 -1.51 -3.58
C ASP A 84 -6.70 -0.96 -3.21
N CYS A 85 -6.49 -0.58 -1.94
CA CYS A 85 -5.21 -0.08 -1.41
C CYS A 85 -4.51 -1.07 -0.46
N CYS A 86 -5.24 -1.67 0.49
CA CYS A 86 -4.66 -2.59 1.48
C CYS A 86 -5.07 -4.05 1.30
N TYR A 87 -5.99 -4.33 0.37
CA TYR A 87 -6.50 -5.67 0.06
C TYR A 87 -7.24 -6.38 1.20
N ASP A 88 -7.43 -5.73 2.35
CA ASP A 88 -8.28 -6.27 3.42
C ASP A 88 -9.76 -6.21 3.00
N PRO A 89 -10.60 -7.14 3.51
CA PRO A 89 -12.05 -7.11 3.32
C PRO A 89 -12.68 -5.79 3.75
N LEU A 90 -13.72 -5.35 3.03
CA LEU A 90 -14.49 -4.16 3.39
C LEU A 90 -15.63 -4.57 4.35
N ASP A 91 -15.50 -4.20 5.63
CA ASP A 91 -16.50 -4.50 6.67
C ASP A 91 -17.65 -3.47 6.74
N GLY A 92 -17.76 -2.58 5.76
CA GLY A 92 -18.75 -1.50 5.71
C GLY A 92 -18.80 -0.78 4.36
N PRO A 93 -19.58 0.31 4.23
CA PRO A 93 -19.68 1.06 2.98
C PRO A 93 -18.30 1.64 2.61
N PRO A 94 -17.76 1.31 1.42
CA PRO A 94 -16.45 1.81 1.03
C PRO A 94 -16.51 3.30 0.72
N ALA A 95 -15.42 3.99 1.02
CA ALA A 95 -15.18 5.32 0.48
C ALA A 95 -14.63 5.18 -0.95
N ILE A 96 -15.12 6.00 -1.87
CA ILE A 96 -14.64 6.00 -3.26
C ILE A 96 -13.68 7.17 -3.44
N CYS A 97 -12.47 6.88 -3.91
CA CYS A 97 -11.49 7.91 -4.21
C CYS A 97 -11.98 8.77 -5.39
N PRO A 98 -12.04 10.10 -5.27
CA PRO A 98 -12.55 10.96 -6.34
C PRO A 98 -11.62 11.00 -7.56
N LEU A 99 -10.35 10.64 -7.41
CA LEU A 99 -9.32 10.78 -8.44
C LEU A 99 -9.19 9.53 -9.33
N ASP A 100 -9.15 8.34 -8.73
CA ASP A 100 -8.93 7.07 -9.44
C ASP A 100 -10.09 6.08 -9.30
N ARG A 101 -11.20 6.48 -8.66
CA ARG A 101 -12.41 5.68 -8.44
C ARG A 101 -12.20 4.37 -7.69
N LYS A 102 -11.05 4.18 -7.04
CA LYS A 102 -10.80 3.03 -6.19
C LYS A 102 -11.74 3.00 -4.98
N LYS A 103 -12.20 1.80 -4.62
CA LYS A 103 -12.94 1.56 -3.37
C LYS A 103 -11.95 1.30 -2.25
N VAL A 104 -12.03 2.06 -1.16
CA VAL A 104 -11.09 1.99 -0.06
C VAL A 104 -11.81 2.02 1.29
N HIS A 105 -11.17 1.49 2.34
CA HIS A 105 -11.65 1.74 3.69
C HIS A 105 -11.60 3.24 4.01
N SER A 106 -12.45 3.69 4.92
CA SER A 106 -12.35 5.05 5.47
C SER A 106 -10.97 5.35 6.06
N LYS A 107 -10.29 4.36 6.68
CA LYS A 107 -8.89 4.47 7.17
C LYS A 107 -7.82 4.55 6.07
N CYS A 108 -8.17 4.15 4.85
CA CYS A 108 -7.29 4.22 3.68
C CYS A 108 -7.55 5.48 2.84
N MET A 109 -8.57 6.27 3.20
CA MET A 109 -8.85 7.58 2.65
C MET A 109 -8.09 8.63 3.47
N ILE A 110 -7.28 9.43 2.79
CA ILE A 110 -6.49 10.51 3.39
C ILE A 110 -7.11 11.84 2.99
N ARG A 111 -7.22 12.78 3.93
CA ARG A 111 -7.64 14.15 3.65
C ARG A 111 -6.42 15.06 3.69
N MET A 112 -6.13 15.72 2.58
CA MET A 112 -5.09 16.73 2.47
C MET A 112 -5.70 17.96 1.80
N GLU A 113 -5.54 19.15 2.42
CA GLU A 113 -6.08 20.41 1.87
C GLU A 113 -7.59 20.34 1.54
N GLN A 114 -8.38 19.70 2.42
CA GLN A 114 -9.83 19.44 2.25
C GLN A 114 -10.21 18.50 1.10
N GLN A 115 -9.23 17.92 0.38
CA GLN A 115 -9.49 16.94 -0.68
C GLN A 115 -9.26 15.51 -0.18
N PRO A 116 -10.29 14.64 -0.19
CA PRO A 116 -10.11 13.23 0.11
C PRO A 116 -9.45 12.51 -1.07
N MET A 117 -8.46 11.66 -0.80
CA MET A 117 -7.79 10.83 -1.81
C MET A 117 -7.29 9.51 -1.21
N CYS A 118 -7.13 8.48 -2.04
CA CYS A 118 -6.53 7.22 -1.61
C CYS A 118 -5.00 7.36 -1.43
N ARG A 119 -4.40 6.39 -0.72
CA ARG A 119 -2.94 6.31 -0.49
C ARG A 119 -2.12 6.32 -1.78
N ASP A 120 -2.60 5.65 -2.82
CA ASP A 120 -1.89 5.56 -4.10
C ASP A 120 -1.91 6.89 -4.86
N CYS A 121 -3.03 7.60 -4.85
CA CYS A 121 -3.12 8.95 -5.41
C CYS A 121 -2.21 9.92 -4.65
N LEU A 122 -2.19 9.86 -3.32
CA LEU A 122 -1.28 10.69 -2.53
C LEU A 122 0.18 10.44 -2.92
N ARG A 123 0.60 9.18 -2.98
CA ARG A 123 1.97 8.80 -3.39
C ARG A 123 2.35 9.26 -4.78
N ARG A 124 1.39 9.32 -5.70
CA ARG A 124 1.61 9.78 -7.07
C ARG A 124 1.70 11.30 -7.18
N ILE A 125 0.85 12.03 -6.46
CA ILE A 125 0.73 13.50 -6.57
C ILE A 125 1.77 14.21 -5.69
N ARG A 126 2.00 13.69 -4.49
CA ARG A 126 2.91 14.24 -3.48
C ARG A 126 3.85 13.15 -2.99
N PRO A 127 4.77 12.65 -3.85
CA PRO A 127 5.68 11.59 -3.45
C PRO A 127 6.53 12.04 -2.26
N LEU A 128 6.54 11.21 -1.23
CA LEU A 128 7.42 11.33 -0.08
C LEU A 128 7.97 9.95 0.22
N SER A 129 9.30 9.80 0.18
CA SER A 129 9.93 8.54 0.56
C SER A 129 9.87 8.35 2.08
N LYS A 130 9.94 7.10 2.53
CA LYS A 130 10.01 6.79 3.96
C LYS A 130 11.24 7.42 4.63
N SER A 131 12.39 7.39 3.95
CA SER A 131 13.62 8.03 4.43
C SER A 131 13.43 9.53 4.64
N SER A 132 12.83 10.22 3.67
CA SER A 132 12.51 11.64 3.77
C SER A 132 11.52 11.92 4.90
N TYR A 133 10.48 11.09 5.07
CA TYR A 133 9.55 11.19 6.18
C TYR A 133 10.24 11.09 7.55
N LYS A 134 11.14 10.11 7.74
CA LYS A 134 11.94 9.97 8.97
C LYS A 134 12.83 11.20 9.25
N ILE A 135 13.46 11.75 8.21
CA ILE A 135 14.23 13.00 8.35
C ILE A 135 13.34 14.15 8.80
N MET A 136 12.14 14.28 8.22
CA MET A 136 11.22 15.34 8.64
C MET A 136 10.78 15.19 10.11
N MET A 137 10.48 13.96 10.56
CA MET A 137 10.21 13.69 11.98
C MET A 137 11.35 14.17 12.88
N LEU A 138 12.59 13.84 12.51
CA LEU A 138 13.76 14.27 13.27
C LEU A 138 13.91 15.79 13.31
N ILE A 139 13.74 16.49 12.18
CA ILE A 139 13.86 17.96 12.11
C ILE A 139 12.80 18.61 13.01
N LEU A 140 11.57 18.08 12.97
CA LEU A 140 10.43 18.57 13.74
C LEU A 140 10.63 18.34 15.25
N MET A 141 11.01 17.13 15.65
CA MET A 141 11.10 16.74 17.07
C MET A 141 12.36 17.27 17.76
N LEU A 142 13.52 17.22 17.10
CA LEU A 142 14.80 17.63 17.72
C LEU A 142 15.07 19.13 17.60
N CYS A 143 14.11 19.91 17.10
CA CYS A 143 14.19 21.37 16.95
C CYS A 143 15.54 21.83 16.35
N ARG A 144 15.62 21.84 15.02
CA ARG A 144 16.79 22.32 14.24
C ARG A 144 18.01 21.41 14.35
N LEU A 145 17.96 20.29 13.64
CA LEU A 145 19.12 19.46 13.39
C LEU A 145 20.20 20.24 12.62
N LYS A 146 21.34 20.46 13.28
CA LYS A 146 22.53 21.05 12.67
C LYS A 146 23.51 20.00 12.14
N ASP A 147 23.48 18.79 12.71
CA ASP A 147 24.45 17.74 12.42
C ASP A 147 23.81 16.55 11.70
N ARG A 148 24.40 16.19 10.56
CA ARG A 148 24.00 15.01 9.78
C ARG A 148 24.39 13.70 10.46
N ARG A 149 25.40 13.71 11.34
CA ARG A 149 25.79 12.53 12.13
C ARG A 149 24.68 12.11 13.08
N ALA A 150 24.05 13.06 13.76
CA ALA A 150 22.90 12.77 14.62
C ALA A 150 21.76 12.09 13.84
N ILE A 151 21.48 12.53 12.61
CA ILE A 151 20.46 11.88 11.74
C ILE A 151 20.84 10.44 11.45
N GLN A 152 22.11 10.20 11.13
CA GLN A 152 22.63 8.87 10.86
C GLN A 152 22.51 7.96 12.09
N ASP A 153 22.79 8.49 13.29
CA ASP A 153 22.71 7.74 14.54
C ASP A 153 21.26 7.29 14.84
N PHE A 154 20.28 8.17 14.66
CA PHE A 154 18.87 7.84 14.91
C PHE A 154 18.26 6.92 13.84
N THR A 155 18.67 7.07 12.57
CA THR A 155 17.96 6.42 11.44
C THR A 155 18.71 5.25 10.85
N SER A 156 19.99 5.09 11.19
CA SER A 156 20.91 4.15 10.55
C SER A 156 21.00 4.31 9.02
N MET A 157 20.61 5.47 8.47
CA MET A 157 20.68 5.74 7.04
C MET A 157 22.12 6.05 6.61
N LEU A 158 22.46 5.65 5.38
CA LEU A 158 23.73 6.03 4.78
C LEU A 158 23.75 7.53 4.49
N ARG A 159 24.95 8.11 4.49
CA ARG A 159 25.14 9.55 4.27
C ARG A 159 24.54 10.02 2.94
N ASP A 160 24.67 9.21 1.89
CA ASP A 160 24.16 9.56 0.56
C ASP A 160 22.64 9.57 0.53
N ASP A 161 21.97 8.63 1.20
CA ASP A 161 20.51 8.59 1.34
C ASP A 161 19.97 9.80 2.10
N ILE A 162 20.71 10.24 3.13
CA ILE A 162 20.39 11.46 3.89
C ILE A 162 20.47 12.68 2.96
N ILE A 163 21.52 12.79 2.15
CA ILE A 163 21.70 13.91 1.20
C ILE A 163 20.58 13.92 0.14
N LEU A 164 20.28 12.77 -0.46
CA LEU A 164 19.21 12.63 -1.44
C LEU A 164 17.86 13.00 -0.83
N SER A 165 17.58 12.55 0.38
CA SER A 165 16.35 12.88 1.09
C SER A 165 16.24 14.37 1.38
N PHE A 166 17.29 15.04 1.87
CA PHE A 166 17.27 16.49 2.04
C PHE A 166 17.05 17.24 0.74
N THR A 167 17.69 16.80 -0.34
CA THR A 167 17.55 17.42 -1.67
C THR A 167 16.11 17.32 -2.15
N SER A 168 15.51 16.13 -2.08
CA SER A 168 14.11 15.89 -2.41
C SER A 168 13.13 16.73 -1.56
N LEU A 169 13.40 16.87 -0.26
CA LEU A 169 12.58 17.69 0.65
C LEU A 169 12.63 19.18 0.31
N LEU A 170 13.80 19.69 -0.08
CA LEU A 170 13.97 21.09 -0.51
C LEU A 170 13.28 21.34 -1.86
N GLU A 171 13.52 20.48 -2.85
CA GLU A 171 12.92 20.59 -4.20
C GLU A 171 11.40 20.50 -4.14
N SER A 172 10.84 19.66 -3.26
CA SER A 172 9.40 19.53 -3.08
C SER A 172 8.79 20.67 -2.24
N GLY A 173 9.62 21.52 -1.64
CA GLY A 173 9.21 22.61 -0.75
C GLY A 173 8.67 22.13 0.60
N TYR A 174 8.96 20.90 1.02
CA TYR A 174 8.55 20.36 2.32
C TYR A 174 9.49 20.80 3.44
N ALA A 175 10.74 21.11 3.10
CA ALA A 175 11.69 21.77 3.99
C ALA A 175 12.25 23.03 3.33
N ALA A 176 12.74 23.95 4.16
CA ALA A 176 13.42 25.16 3.71
C ALA A 176 14.72 25.36 4.49
N ARG A 177 15.71 26.00 3.86
CA ARG A 177 16.92 26.45 4.54
C ARG A 177 16.63 27.77 5.27
N ARG A 178 17.10 27.86 6.52
CA ARG A 178 16.98 29.10 7.30
C ARG A 178 18.19 29.99 7.08
N GLY A 179 18.05 31.03 6.26
CA GLY A 179 19.11 32.00 5.97
C GLY A 179 20.33 31.37 5.29
N SER A 180 21.53 31.86 5.61
CA SER A 180 22.82 31.33 5.10
C SER A 180 23.33 30.10 5.86
N SER A 181 22.54 29.55 6.79
CA SER A 181 22.95 28.44 7.64
C SER A 181 22.59 27.08 7.03
N ASN A 182 23.30 26.02 7.45
CA ASN A 182 22.95 24.63 7.14
C ASN A 182 21.78 24.10 7.99
N VAL A 183 20.95 25.00 8.54
CA VAL A 183 19.78 24.65 9.35
C VAL A 183 18.57 24.52 8.44
N PHE A 184 17.83 23.44 8.64
CA PHE A 184 16.59 23.16 7.93
C PHE A 184 15.41 23.33 8.88
N ASP A 185 14.35 23.97 8.39
CA ASP A 185 13.05 24.04 9.05
C ASP A 185 12.01 23.35 8.14
N ILE A 186 11.02 22.69 8.75
CA ILE A 186 9.88 22.11 8.02
C ILE A 186 8.89 23.22 7.69
N THR A 187 8.44 23.29 6.44
CA THR A 187 7.44 24.27 6.00
C THR A 187 6.04 23.84 6.43
N GLU A 188 5.05 24.74 6.35
CA GLU A 188 3.64 24.38 6.58
C GLU A 188 3.17 23.26 5.64
N LYS A 189 3.58 23.34 4.36
CA LYS A 189 3.37 22.27 3.37
C LYS A 189 4.01 20.94 3.83
N GLY A 190 5.20 21.02 4.44
CA GLY A 190 5.90 19.91 5.05
C GLY A 190 5.12 19.26 6.20
N VAL A 191 4.57 20.07 7.11
CA VAL A 191 3.73 19.56 8.21
C VAL A 191 2.47 18.87 7.67
N ASN A 192 1.79 19.50 6.71
CA ASN A 192 0.58 18.94 6.10
C ASN A 192 0.85 17.60 5.41
N ILE A 193 1.95 17.48 4.66
CA ILE A 193 2.29 16.22 4.01
C ILE A 193 2.71 15.14 5.02
N MET A 194 3.38 15.50 6.11
CA MET A 194 3.71 14.56 7.18
C MET A 194 2.46 13.96 7.81
N LEU A 195 1.48 14.78 8.19
CA LEU A 195 0.22 14.31 8.77
C LEU A 195 -0.52 13.37 7.80
N ALA A 196 -0.51 13.67 6.51
CA ALA A 196 -1.09 12.78 5.50
C ALA A 196 -0.36 11.42 5.45
N TYR A 197 0.97 11.44 5.49
CA TYR A 197 1.82 10.25 5.42
C TYR A 197 1.94 9.48 6.74
N GLU A 198 1.57 10.06 7.87
CA GLU A 198 1.50 9.37 9.17
C GLU A 198 0.56 8.14 9.08
N THR A 199 -0.56 8.27 8.38
CA THR A 199 -1.49 7.15 8.14
C THR A 199 -0.92 6.02 7.29
N ILE A 200 0.18 6.29 6.58
CA ILE A 200 0.88 5.34 5.70
C ILE A 200 2.08 4.74 6.43
N TYR A 201 2.98 5.58 6.95
CA TYR A 201 4.26 5.18 7.52
C TYR A 201 4.24 5.03 9.04
N GLY A 202 3.31 5.66 9.76
CA GLY A 202 3.24 5.62 11.22
C GLY A 202 2.93 4.23 11.80
N VAL A 203 2.43 3.30 10.98
CA VAL A 203 2.22 1.90 11.37
C VAL A 203 3.42 0.99 11.10
N GLU A 204 4.47 1.52 10.45
CA GLU A 204 5.67 0.73 10.14
C GLU A 204 6.59 0.62 11.36
N LYS A 205 7.07 -0.59 11.65
CA LYS A 205 7.85 -0.90 12.86
C LYS A 205 9.07 0.00 13.03
N ASP A 206 9.78 0.29 11.94
CA ASP A 206 10.98 1.11 11.94
C ASP A 206 10.71 2.62 12.10
N VAL A 207 9.48 3.06 11.85
CA VAL A 207 9.02 4.42 12.14
C VAL A 207 8.57 4.53 13.59
N ILE A 208 7.81 3.54 14.09
CA ILE A 208 7.40 3.46 15.50
C ILE A 208 8.63 3.41 16.43
N ALA A 209 9.63 2.61 16.07
CA ALA A 209 10.88 2.52 16.84
C ALA A 209 11.62 3.86 16.88
N LEU A 210 11.72 4.56 15.73
CA LEU A 210 12.34 5.88 15.65
C LEU A 210 11.57 6.90 16.52
N GLU A 211 10.24 6.93 16.40
CA GLU A 211 9.42 7.83 17.21
C GLU A 211 9.62 7.60 18.70
N SER A 212 9.66 6.33 19.13
CA SER A 212 9.88 5.95 20.52
C SER A 212 11.25 6.41 21.02
N GLN A 213 12.31 6.19 20.24
CA GLN A 213 13.67 6.68 20.54
C GLN A 213 13.72 8.21 20.67
N LEU A 214 12.98 8.93 19.81
CA LEU A 214 12.95 10.39 19.86
C LEU A 214 12.18 10.92 21.07
N ARG A 215 11.06 10.30 21.44
CA ARG A 215 10.31 10.64 22.65
C ARG A 215 11.14 10.43 23.91
N GLU A 216 11.85 9.30 23.99
CA GLU A 216 12.79 9.00 25.07
C GLU A 216 13.91 10.04 25.15
N TYR A 217 14.51 10.39 24.01
CA TYR A 217 15.58 11.39 23.94
C TYR A 217 15.14 12.80 24.41
N ILE A 218 13.90 13.22 24.10
CA ILE A 218 13.37 14.54 24.48
C ILE A 218 12.85 14.54 25.94
N GLY A 219 12.70 13.37 26.57
CA GLY A 219 12.20 13.24 27.93
C GLY A 219 10.68 13.42 28.04
N VAL A 220 9.94 13.14 26.96
CA VAL A 220 8.47 13.18 26.93
C VAL A 220 7.97 11.73 26.94
N LEU A 221 7.79 11.18 28.14
CA LEU A 221 7.14 9.88 28.40
C LEU A 221 5.69 10.10 28.79
#